data_AF-A0A7Y1VWA5-F1
#
_entry.id   AF-A0A7Y1VWA5-F1
#
_cell.length_a   1.000
_cell.length_b   1.000
_cell.length_c   1.000
_cell.angle_alpha   90.00
_cell.angle_beta   90.00
_cell.angle_gamma   90.00
#
_symmetry.space_group_name_H-M   'P 1'
#
loop_
_entity.id
_entity.type
_entity.pdbx_description
1 polymer ?
#
loop_
_entity_poly.entity_id
_entity_poly.type
_entity_poly.pdbx_seq_one_letter_code
_entity_poly.pdbx_strand_id
1 'polypeptide(L)'
;PIIKEIKKRQIDQDANDLEPLFELENQLHTPVVPEDVLQPRNTWADKAAYDQEIENLVMLFQKNFSAFETKVNPEICEAGPR
;
A
#
# COMPACT_ATOMS: atom_id res chain seq x y z
N PRO A 1 9.12 9.76 -12.87
CA PRO A 1 8.25 9.54 -11.69
C PRO A 1 7.20 8.48 -12.02
N ILE A 2 6.76 7.68 -11.03
CA ILE A 2 5.85 6.53 -11.23
C ILE A 2 4.58 6.90 -12.03
N ILE A 3 4.01 8.08 -11.76
CA ILE A 3 2.84 8.62 -12.48
C ILE A 3 3.04 8.67 -14.00
N LYS A 4 4.27 8.93 -14.48
CA LYS A 4 4.58 8.96 -15.92
C LYS A 4 4.56 7.57 -16.53
N GLU A 5 4.97 6.55 -15.77
CA GLU A 5 5.06 5.17 -16.27
C GLU A 5 3.70 4.47 -16.25
N ILE A 6 2.86 4.75 -15.24
CA ILE A 6 1.43 4.36 -15.23
C ILE A 6 0.77 4.81 -16.54
N LYS A 7 0.96 6.08 -16.92
CA LYS A 7 0.35 6.66 -18.13
C LYS A 7 0.85 6.05 -19.43
N LYS A 8 2.06 5.48 -19.44
CA LYS A 8 2.63 4.82 -20.62
C LYS A 8 2.36 3.32 -20.67
N ARG A 9 1.67 2.75 -19.66
CA ARG A 9 1.52 1.29 -19.47
C ARG A 9 2.87 0.56 -19.41
N GLN A 10 3.88 1.19 -18.83
CA GLN A 10 5.24 0.62 -18.67
C GLN A 10 5.44 -0.01 -17.29
N ILE A 11 4.36 -0.40 -16.65
CA ILE A 11 4.36 -1.10 -15.37
C ILE A 11 3.84 -2.51 -15.65
N ASP A 12 4.61 -3.50 -15.24
CA ASP A 12 4.29 -4.90 -15.45
C ASP A 12 3.12 -5.28 -14.54
N GLN A 13 2.05 -5.88 -15.09
CA GLN A 13 0.85 -6.19 -14.30
C GLN A 13 0.96 -7.52 -13.55
N ASP A 14 1.96 -8.34 -13.88
CA ASP A 14 2.02 -9.75 -13.49
C ASP A 14 3.02 -10.04 -12.34
N ALA A 15 3.76 -9.02 -11.86
CA ALA A 15 4.79 -9.15 -10.83
C ALA A 15 4.54 -8.19 -9.65
N ASN A 16 3.60 -8.55 -8.78
CA ASN A 16 3.26 -7.79 -7.58
C ASN A 16 3.47 -8.63 -6.32
N ASP A 17 3.96 -7.98 -5.27
CA ASP A 17 3.93 -8.51 -3.91
C ASP A 17 2.81 -7.81 -3.15
N LEU A 18 2.11 -8.53 -2.28
CA LEU A 18 0.99 -7.94 -1.52
C LEU A 18 1.53 -7.36 -0.22
N GLU A 19 1.19 -6.10 0.05
CA GLU A 19 1.31 -5.54 1.39
C GLU A 19 0.19 -6.15 2.26
N PRO A 20 0.51 -6.96 3.28
CA PRO A 20 -0.48 -7.78 3.97
C PRO A 20 -1.49 -7.00 4.81
N LEU A 21 -1.18 -5.78 5.27
CA LEU A 21 -2.06 -5.01 6.13
C LEU A 21 -3.05 -4.15 5.36
N PHE A 22 -2.67 -3.67 4.18
CA PHE A 22 -3.52 -2.87 3.30
C PHE A 22 -4.05 -3.65 2.10
N GLU A 23 -3.61 -4.90 1.92
CA GLU A 23 -3.90 -5.75 0.76
C GLU A 23 -3.59 -5.03 -0.57
N LEU A 24 -2.57 -4.16 -0.55
CA LEU A 24 -2.15 -3.37 -1.71
C LEU A 24 -1.10 -4.12 -2.51
N GLU A 25 -1.25 -4.11 -3.83
CA GLU A 25 -0.25 -4.64 -4.74
C GLU A 25 0.95 -3.68 -4.85
N ASN A 26 2.06 -4.07 -4.23
CA ASN A 26 3.35 -3.45 -4.41
C ASN A 26 3.97 -3.93 -5.73
N GLN A 27 4.35 -2.98 -6.57
CA GLN A 27 5.04 -3.25 -7.82
C GLN A 27 6.45 -3.76 -7.53
N LEU A 28 6.83 -4.91 -8.09
CA LEU A 28 8.19 -5.44 -7.89
C LEU A 28 9.22 -4.80 -8.83
N HIS A 29 8.78 -4.25 -9.97
CA HIS A 29 9.70 -3.70 -10.96
C HIS A 29 9.12 -2.48 -11.69
N THR A 30 9.93 -1.44 -11.88
CA THR A 30 9.65 -0.40 -12.88
C THR A 30 10.97 0.06 -13.54
N PRO A 31 10.98 0.47 -14.82
CA PRO A 31 12.22 0.77 -15.54
C PRO A 31 13.02 1.98 -15.02
N VAL A 32 12.40 2.81 -14.17
CA VAL A 32 12.95 4.13 -13.77
C VAL A 32 12.95 4.35 -12.26
N VAL A 33 12.47 3.39 -11.46
CA VAL A 33 12.46 3.47 -10.00
C VAL A 33 13.18 2.24 -9.45
N PRO A 34 14.21 2.45 -8.60
CA PRO A 34 14.89 1.36 -7.89
C PRO A 34 13.91 0.47 -7.12
N GLU A 35 14.13 -0.84 -7.14
CA GLU A 35 13.23 -1.82 -6.52
C GLU A 35 13.17 -1.68 -4.98
N ASP A 36 14.26 -1.22 -4.36
CA ASP A 36 14.36 -1.00 -2.92
C ASP A 36 13.41 0.09 -2.39
N VAL A 37 13.00 1.05 -3.23
CA VAL A 37 12.02 2.07 -2.84
C VAL A 37 10.59 1.68 -3.20
N LEU A 38 10.38 0.62 -3.99
CA LEU A 38 9.05 0.12 -4.34
C LEU A 38 8.42 -0.68 -3.19
N GLN A 39 9.24 -1.22 -2.29
CA GLN A 39 8.81 -1.83 -1.03
C GLN A 39 9.11 -0.84 0.11
N PRO A 40 8.11 -0.12 0.66
CA PRO A 40 8.37 0.94 1.66
C PRO A 40 9.17 0.46 2.85
N ARG A 41 8.94 -0.79 3.30
CA ARG A 41 9.71 -1.45 4.37
C ARG A 41 11.21 -1.43 4.10
N ASN A 42 11.66 -1.57 2.85
CA ASN A 42 13.07 -1.59 2.49
C ASN A 42 13.77 -0.23 2.69
N THR A 43 13.03 0.88 2.64
CA THR A 43 13.55 2.24 2.83
C THR A 43 13.83 2.60 4.29
N TRP A 44 13.32 1.83 5.25
CA TRP A 44 13.52 2.06 6.67
C TRP A 44 14.79 1.37 7.18
N ALA A 45 15.62 2.09 7.94
CA ALA A 45 16.81 1.50 8.58
C ALA A 45 16.42 0.47 9.65
N ASP A 46 15.40 0.81 10.46
CA ASP A 46 14.81 -0.07 11.45
C ASP A 46 13.50 -0.65 10.93
N LYS A 47 13.50 -1.95 10.64
CA LYS A 47 12.32 -2.65 10.13
C LYS A 47 11.25 -2.84 11.20
N ALA A 48 11.64 -2.98 12.46
CA ALA A 48 10.69 -3.12 13.56
C ALA A 48 9.94 -1.79 13.80
N ALA A 49 10.63 -0.66 13.63
CA ALA A 49 9.99 0.65 13.66
C ALA A 49 8.98 0.83 12.53
N TYR A 50 9.28 0.32 11.32
CA TYR A 50 8.32 0.29 10.22
C TYR A 50 7.09 -0.57 10.56
N ASP A 51 7.32 -1.79 11.08
CA ASP A 51 6.25 -2.73 11.43
C ASP A 51 5.31 -2.11 12.52
N GLN A 52 5.85 -1.34 13.47
CA GLN A 52 5.04 -0.59 14.44
C GLN A 52 4.27 0.58 13.82
N GLU A 53 4.90 1.33 12.92
CA GLU A 53 4.27 2.50 12.31
C GLU A 53 3.16 2.10 11.33
N ILE A 54 3.31 0.99 10.61
CA ILE A 54 2.27 0.51 9.71
C ILE A 54 1.05 0.01 10.49
N GLU A 55 1.22 -0.68 11.63
CA GLU A 55 0.12 -1.04 12.52
C GLU A 55 -0.61 0.20 13.08
N ASN A 56 0.16 1.23 13.48
CA ASN A 56 -0.41 2.51 13.91
C ASN A 56 -1.21 3.18 12.78
N LEU A 57 -0.70 3.14 11.55
CA LEU A 57 -1.37 3.68 10.38
C LEU A 57 -2.70 2.96 10.11
N VAL A 58 -2.73 1.62 10.20
CA VAL A 58 -3.97 0.83 10.09
C VAL A 58 -5.01 1.31 11.11
N MET A 59 -4.63 1.45 12.38
CA MET A 59 -5.54 1.92 13.43
C MET A 59 -6.08 3.32 13.13
N LEU A 60 -5.25 4.23 12.63
CA LEU A 60 -5.67 5.59 12.26
C LEU A 60 -6.65 5.57 11.08
N PHE A 61 -6.44 4.71 10.09
CA PHE A 61 -7.36 4.52 8.97
C PHE A 61 -8.72 4.00 9.44
N GLN A 62 -8.73 2.92 10.22
CA GLN A 62 -9.96 2.33 10.76
C GLN A 62 -10.74 3.34 11.62
N LYS A 63 -10.03 4.05 12.51
CA LYS A 63 -10.63 5.10 13.35
C LYS A 63 -11.26 6.22 12.51
N ASN A 64 -10.55 6.71 11.50
CA ASN A 64 -11.06 7.76 10.63
C ASN A 64 -12.26 7.26 9.80
N PHE A 65 -12.23 6.00 9.36
CA PHE A 65 -13.26 5.41 8.53
C PHE A 65 -14.57 5.10 9.28
N SER A 66 -14.53 4.89 10.60
CA SER A 66 -15.70 4.60 11.43
C SER A 66 -16.89 5.55 11.25
N ALA A 67 -16.64 6.83 10.93
CA ALA A 67 -17.68 7.83 10.67
C ALA A 67 -18.45 7.62 9.35
N PHE A 68 -17.95 6.73 8.48
CA PHE A 68 -18.43 6.47 7.13
C PHE A 68 -18.99 5.05 6.94
N GLU A 69 -18.77 4.13 7.88
CA GLU A 69 -19.18 2.72 7.77
C GLU A 69 -20.67 2.52 7.41
N THR A 70 -21.55 3.39 7.93
CA THR A 70 -22.99 3.32 7.66
C THR A 70 -23.41 3.98 6.34
N LYS A 71 -22.47 4.64 5.65
CA LYS A 71 -22.70 5.46 4.44
C LYS A 71 -22.10 4.84 3.18
N VAL A 72 -21.45 3.69 3.31
CA VAL A 72 -20.74 3.01 2.21
C VAL A 72 -21.28 1.60 2.03
N ASN A 73 -21.02 1.03 0.86
CA ASN A 73 -21.34 -0.36 0.62
C ASN A 73 -20.43 -1.28 1.45
N PRO A 74 -20.90 -2.48 1.84
CA PRO A 74 -20.10 -3.46 2.59
C PRO A 74 -18.74 -3.76 1.94
N GLU A 75 -18.70 -3.85 0.61
CA GLU A 75 -17.46 -4.07 -0.16
C GLU A 75 -16.37 -3.02 0.13
N ILE A 76 -16.75 -1.77 0.40
CA ILE A 76 -15.80 -0.69 0.72
C ILE A 76 -15.31 -0.81 2.17
N CYS A 77 -16.16 -1.28 3.09
CA CYS A 77 -15.73 -1.59 4.45
C CYS A 77 -14.76 -2.79 4.47
N GLU A 78 -15.02 -3.79 3.61
CA GLU A 78 -14.22 -5.01 3.54
C GLU A 78 -12.84 -4.80 2.91
N ALA A 79 -12.71 -3.84 1.99
CA ALA A 79 -11.44 -3.46 1.35
C ALA A 79 -10.55 -2.56 2.24
N GLY A 80 -10.95 -2.32 3.49
CA GLY A 80 -10.16 -1.56 4.46
C GLY A 80 -8.96 -2.37 4.99
N PRO A 81 -7.94 -1.68 5.52
CA PRO A 81 -6.77 -2.33 6.09
C PRO A 81 -7.10 -3.18 7.33
N ARG A 82 -6.33 -4.26 7.52
CA ARG A 82 -6.49 -5.28 8.56
C ARG A 82 -5.54 -5.09 9.74
#